data_AF-A0A820DAH9-F1
#
_entry.id   AF-A0A820DAH9-F1
#
_cell.length_a   1.000
_cell.length_b   1.000
_cell.length_c   1.000
_cell.angle_alpha   90.00
_cell.angle_beta   90.00
_cell.angle_gamma   90.00
#
_symmetry.space_group_name_H-M   'P 1'
#
loop_
_entity.id
_entity.type
_entity.pdbx_description
1 polymer ?
#
loop_
_entity_poly.entity_id
_entity_poly.type
_entity_poly.pdbx_seq_one_letter_code
_entity_poly.pdbx_strand_id
1 'polypeptide(L)'
;MRLIIGSCLFWCLIYIQVIIFYQIQNDNCSYRNGVYGIIFSVYILIESGILPPLVMLIFGLLTLNNIRKSKRTIRPLIVGDVVRSGQFAGMSRKDLQFSKMLFNQICLWIILNIPNPCYLLYQTITINDTKSPLRLTVESFISNMSYLLIYLEFSLTFFVYTLSSSLFR
;
A
#
# COMPACT_ATOMS: atom_id res chain seq x y z
N MET A 1 -19.82 12.48 -2.07
CA MET A 1 -19.83 13.41 -0.90
C MET A 1 -20.11 12.69 0.41
N ARG A 2 -21.31 12.14 0.68
CA ARG A 2 -21.65 11.51 1.98
C ARG A 2 -20.70 10.39 2.42
N LEU A 3 -20.28 9.52 1.50
CA LEU A 3 -19.29 8.45 1.77
C LEU A 3 -17.89 9.00 2.06
N ILE A 4 -17.49 10.10 1.41
CA ILE A 4 -16.17 10.72 1.61
C ILE A 4 -16.12 11.35 2.99
N ILE A 5 -17.15 12.13 3.35
CA ILE A 5 -17.26 12.76 4.68
C ILE A 5 -17.29 11.70 5.77
N GLY A 6 -18.08 10.63 5.59
CA GLY A 6 -18.12 9.51 6.53
C GLY A 6 -16.76 8.83 6.69
N SER A 7 -16.04 8.59 5.59
CA SER A 7 -14.68 8.02 5.62
C SER A 7 -13.69 8.94 6.35
N CYS A 8 -13.71 10.25 6.05
CA CYS A 8 -12.85 11.22 6.74
C CYS A 8 -13.12 11.22 8.25
N LEU A 9 -14.38 11.27 8.67
CA LEU A 9 -14.75 11.25 10.10
C LEU A 9 -14.32 9.95 10.77
N PHE A 10 -14.51 8.81 10.11
CA PHE A 10 -14.09 7.50 10.61
C PHE A 10 -12.58 7.44 10.84
N TRP A 11 -11.78 7.87 9.86
CA TRP A 11 -10.33 7.92 10.00
C TRP A 11 -9.90 8.92 11.06
N CYS A 12 -10.49 10.12 11.12
CA CYS A 12 -10.19 11.10 12.17
C CYS A 12 -10.43 10.51 13.58
N LEU A 13 -11.55 9.81 13.79
CA LEU A 13 -11.87 9.18 15.08
C LEU A 13 -10.84 8.11 15.47
N ILE A 14 -10.41 7.28 14.51
CA ILE A 14 -9.40 6.25 14.76
C ILE A 14 -8.06 6.89 15.17
N TYR A 15 -7.66 8.01 14.55
CA TYR A 15 -6.40 8.67 14.86
C TYR A 15 -6.42 9.51 16.16
N ILE A 16 -7.57 9.71 16.81
CA ILE A 16 -7.63 10.40 18.12
C ILE A 16 -6.76 9.69 19.17
N GLN A 17 -6.67 8.36 19.13
CA GLN A 17 -5.83 7.59 20.06
C GLN A 17 -4.35 7.98 19.97
N VAL A 18 -3.86 8.35 18.78
CA VAL A 18 -2.48 8.80 18.57
C VAL A 18 -2.21 10.09 19.36
N ILE A 19 -3.15 11.04 19.35
CA ILE A 19 -3.01 12.32 20.06
C ILE A 19 -2.92 12.11 21.58
N ILE A 20 -3.67 11.14 22.12
CA ILE A 20 -3.77 10.90 23.57
C ILE A 20 -2.56 10.10 24.08
N PHE A 21 -2.07 9.13 23.31
CA PHE A 21 -1.08 8.15 23.77
C PHE A 21 0.35 8.43 23.30
N TYR A 22 0.58 9.43 22.45
CA TYR A 22 1.93 9.88 22.10
C TYR A 22 2.48 10.84 23.15
N GLN A 23 3.77 10.69 23.46
CA GLN A 23 4.50 11.50 24.43
C GLN A 23 5.86 11.89 23.84
N ILE A 24 6.40 13.01 24.31
CA ILE A 24 7.75 13.44 23.94
C ILE A 24 8.71 12.73 24.90
N GLN A 25 9.55 11.86 24.36
CA GLN A 25 10.59 11.15 25.12
C GLN A 25 11.93 11.32 24.40
N ASN A 26 12.93 11.87 25.09
CA ASN A 26 14.26 12.17 24.55
C ASN A 26 14.21 12.96 23.23
N ASP A 27 13.50 14.10 23.22
CA ASP A 27 13.30 14.99 22.06
C ASP A 27 12.60 14.37 20.84
N ASN A 28 12.14 13.12 20.95
CA ASN A 28 11.40 12.43 19.91
C ASN A 28 9.94 12.20 20.32
N CYS A 29 9.03 12.27 19.35
CA CYS A 29 7.63 11.94 19.54
C CYS A 29 7.45 10.43 19.41
N SER A 30 7.25 9.74 20.53
CA SER A 30 7.05 8.28 20.57
C SER A 30 5.74 7.93 21.26
N TYR A 31 5.19 6.76 20.94
CA TYR A 31 4.06 6.23 21.69
C TYR A 31 4.49 5.93 23.13
N ARG A 32 3.55 5.97 24.08
CA ARG A 32 3.80 5.62 25.47
C ARG A 32 4.29 4.17 25.61
N ASN A 33 5.44 4.00 26.26
CA ASN A 33 6.02 2.67 26.53
C ASN A 33 5.03 1.76 27.27
N GLY A 34 4.92 0.50 26.84
CA GLY A 34 4.05 -0.51 27.43
C GLY A 34 3.18 -1.23 26.39
N VAL A 35 2.05 -1.81 26.85
CA VAL A 35 1.14 -2.63 26.02
C VAL A 35 0.59 -1.88 24.82
N TYR A 36 0.39 -0.56 24.93
CA TYR A 36 -0.09 0.27 23.84
C TYR A 36 0.86 0.27 22.63
N GLY A 37 2.18 0.25 22.85
CA GLY A 37 3.17 0.17 21.78
C GLY A 37 3.04 -1.09 20.92
N ILE A 38 2.70 -2.22 21.55
CA ILE A 38 2.49 -3.50 20.85
C ILE A 38 1.23 -3.41 20.01
N ILE A 39 0.13 -2.96 20.63
CA ILE A 39 -1.16 -2.81 19.95
C ILE A 39 -1.02 -1.87 18.75
N PHE A 40 -0.35 -0.73 18.95
CA PHE A 40 -0.15 0.28 17.91
C PHE A 40 0.74 -0.22 16.77
N SER A 41 1.82 -0.94 17.07
CA SER A 41 2.71 -1.51 16.05
C SER A 41 2.00 -2.59 15.21
N VAL A 42 1.19 -3.44 15.85
CA VAL A 42 0.34 -4.43 15.14
C VAL A 42 -0.74 -3.73 14.32
N TYR A 43 -1.35 -2.68 14.86
CA TYR A 43 -2.34 -1.88 14.16
C TYR A 43 -1.76 -1.26 12.87
N ILE A 44 -0.60 -0.59 12.93
CA ILE A 44 0.07 -0.05 11.74
C ILE A 44 0.47 -1.16 10.77
N LEU A 45 0.94 -2.31 11.25
CA LEU A 45 1.27 -3.43 10.35
C LEU A 45 0.02 -3.89 9.58
N ILE A 46 -1.14 -3.95 10.22
CA ILE A 46 -2.37 -4.36 9.56
C ILE A 46 -2.87 -3.26 8.62
N GLU A 47 -3.01 -2.02 9.11
CA GLU A 47 -3.53 -0.87 8.35
C GLU A 47 -2.65 -0.49 7.17
N SER A 48 -1.34 -0.40 7.39
CA SER A 48 -0.36 0.12 6.43
C SER A 48 0.59 -0.95 5.88
N GLY A 49 0.49 -2.21 6.29
CA GLY A 49 1.34 -3.31 5.81
C GLY A 49 0.59 -4.44 5.11
N ILE A 50 -0.65 -4.76 5.52
CA ILE A 50 -1.36 -5.96 5.05
C ILE A 50 -2.65 -5.60 4.31
N LEU A 51 -3.46 -4.70 4.86
CA LEU A 51 -4.78 -4.41 4.34
C LEU A 51 -4.73 -3.83 2.91
N PRO A 52 -3.89 -2.84 2.57
CA PRO A 52 -3.85 -2.27 1.23
C PRO A 52 -3.46 -3.27 0.13
N PRO A 53 -2.38 -4.07 0.25
CA PRO A 53 -2.00 -5.00 -0.80
C PRO A 53 -3.00 -6.15 -0.91
N LEU A 54 -3.61 -6.60 0.20
CA LEU A 54 -4.68 -7.60 0.15
C LEU A 54 -5.89 -7.10 -0.62
N VAL A 55 -6.36 -5.89 -0.30
CA VAL A 55 -7.50 -5.27 -1.00
C VAL A 55 -7.17 -5.06 -2.47
N MET A 56 -5.98 -4.53 -2.79
CA MET A 56 -5.53 -4.37 -4.19
C MET A 56 -5.45 -5.70 -4.93
N LEU A 57 -4.95 -6.76 -4.29
CA LEU A 57 -4.86 -8.09 -4.89
C LEU A 57 -6.25 -8.68 -5.15
N ILE A 58 -7.16 -8.62 -4.17
CA ILE A 58 -8.53 -9.14 -4.31
C ILE A 58 -9.26 -8.42 -5.44
N PHE A 59 -9.28 -7.08 -5.42
CA PHE A 59 -9.95 -6.31 -6.48
C PHE A 59 -9.25 -6.44 -7.83
N GLY A 60 -7.92 -6.57 -7.86
CA GLY A 60 -7.17 -6.86 -9.08
C GLY A 60 -7.57 -8.20 -9.70
N LEU A 61 -7.66 -9.26 -8.90
CA LEU A 61 -8.09 -10.59 -9.34
C LEU A 61 -9.55 -10.61 -9.78
N LEU A 62 -10.45 -9.95 -9.05
CA LEU A 62 -11.87 -9.81 -9.43
C LEU A 62 -12.02 -9.07 -10.76
N THR A 63 -11.25 -8.00 -10.97
CA THR A 63 -11.23 -7.25 -12.22
C THR A 63 -10.76 -8.14 -13.37
N LEU A 64 -9.69 -8.91 -13.18
CA LEU A 64 -9.20 -9.87 -14.17
C LEU A 64 -10.24 -10.94 -14.50
N ASN A 65 -10.95 -11.48 -13.51
CA ASN A 65 -12.00 -12.46 -13.72
C ASN A 65 -13.19 -11.88 -14.47
N ASN A 66 -13.63 -10.66 -14.14
CA ASN A 66 -14.70 -9.98 -14.85
C ASN A 66 -14.33 -9.69 -16.31
N ILE A 67 -13.09 -9.26 -16.58
CA ILE A 67 -12.60 -9.04 -17.94
C ILE A 67 -12.57 -10.36 -18.73
N ARG A 68 -12.05 -11.45 -18.14
CA ARG A 68 -12.04 -12.78 -18.78
C ARG A 68 -13.45 -13.29 -19.08
N LYS A 69 -14.40 -13.06 -18.18
CA LYS A 69 -15.81 -13.42 -18.37
C LYS A 69 -16.44 -12.59 -19.49
N SER A 70 -16.22 -11.28 -19.49
CA SER A 70 -16.68 -10.37 -20.55
C SER A 70 -16.15 -10.79 -21.94
N LYS A 71 -14.87 -11.15 -22.04
CA LYS A 71 -14.27 -11.69 -23.27
C LYS A 71 -14.89 -13.01 -23.74
N ARG A 72 -15.34 -13.87 -22.83
CA ARG A 72 -16.01 -15.15 -23.19
C ARG A 72 -17.46 -14.95 -23.65
N THR A 73 -18.15 -13.94 -23.12
CA THR A 73 -19.53 -13.63 -23.50
C THR A 73 -19.60 -12.92 -24.85
N ILE A 74 -18.63 -12.04 -25.16
CA ILE A 74 -18.49 -11.43 -26.50
C ILE A 74 -17.74 -12.42 -27.40
N ARG A 75 -18.36 -13.56 -27.73
CA ARG A 75 -17.92 -14.33 -28.91
C ARG A 75 -18.12 -13.44 -30.14
N PRO A 76 -17.19 -13.42 -31.11
CA PRO A 76 -17.42 -12.71 -32.36
C PRO A 76 -18.68 -13.29 -33.00
N LEU A 77 -19.71 -12.46 -33.16
CA LEU A 77 -20.81 -12.73 -34.08
C LEU A 77 -20.17 -12.89 -35.46
N ILE A 78 -20.05 -14.12 -35.93
CA ILE A 78 -19.65 -14.45 -37.30
C ILE A 78 -20.84 -13.99 -38.17
N VAL A 79 -20.81 -12.74 -38.62
CA VAL A 79 -21.74 -12.21 -39.62
C VAL A 79 -20.90 -11.86 -40.84
N GLY A 80 -20.77 -12.84 -41.75
CA GLY A 80 -20.00 -12.72 -42.99
C GLY A 80 -18.47 -12.76 -42.80
N ASP A 81 -17.76 -13.21 -43.83
CA ASP A 81 -16.31 -13.55 -43.88
C ASP A 81 -15.30 -12.43 -43.57
N VAL A 82 -15.70 -11.34 -42.89
CA VAL A 82 -14.79 -10.28 -42.47
C VAL A 82 -14.48 -10.44 -40.99
N VAL A 83 -13.46 -11.25 -40.68
CA VAL A 83 -12.91 -11.38 -39.33
C VAL A 83 -12.31 -10.04 -38.90
N ARG A 84 -13.09 -9.22 -38.17
CA ARG A 84 -12.61 -8.02 -37.47
C ARG A 84 -11.79 -8.44 -36.23
N SER A 85 -10.61 -9.02 -36.45
CA SER A 85 -9.66 -9.48 -35.43
C SER A 85 -8.94 -8.34 -34.68
N GLY A 86 -9.00 -7.10 -35.20
CA GLY A 86 -8.22 -5.97 -34.66
C GLY A 86 -8.64 -5.46 -33.29
N GLN A 87 -9.93 -5.56 -32.89
CA GLN A 87 -10.40 -5.00 -31.62
C GLN A 87 -10.12 -5.91 -30.40
N PHE A 88 -10.08 -7.23 -30.58
CA PHE A 88 -9.83 -8.18 -29.48
C PHE A 88 -8.35 -8.22 -29.06
N ALA A 89 -7.42 -8.08 -30.01
CA ALA A 89 -5.99 -8.03 -29.74
C ALA A 89 -5.59 -6.76 -28.95
N GLY A 90 -6.24 -5.61 -29.24
CA GLY A 90 -5.99 -4.33 -28.56
C GLY A 90 -6.48 -4.29 -27.11
N MET A 91 -7.62 -4.91 -26.80
CA MET A 91 -8.15 -4.98 -25.43
C MET A 91 -7.26 -5.84 -24.53
N SER A 92 -6.73 -6.96 -25.03
CA SER A 92 -5.81 -7.84 -24.29
C SER A 92 -4.51 -7.15 -23.86
N ARG A 93 -3.96 -6.28 -24.71
CA ARG A 93 -2.73 -5.53 -24.39
C ARG A 93 -2.94 -4.49 -23.29
N LYS A 94 -4.08 -3.80 -23.29
CA LYS A 94 -4.45 -2.84 -22.24
C LYS A 94 -4.64 -3.54 -20.89
N ASP A 95 -5.31 -4.70 -20.88
CA ASP A 95 -5.52 -5.47 -19.65
C ASP A 95 -4.20 -5.98 -19.04
N LEU A 96 -3.27 -6.41 -19.89
CA LEU A 96 -1.93 -6.81 -19.46
C LEU A 96 -1.13 -5.62 -18.93
N GLN A 97 -1.27 -4.43 -19.54
CA GLN A 97 -0.65 -3.20 -19.03
C GLN A 97 -1.20 -2.83 -17.65
N PHE A 98 -2.53 -2.84 -17.46
CA PHE A 98 -3.14 -2.58 -16.15
C PHE A 98 -2.71 -3.61 -15.09
N SER A 99 -2.64 -4.89 -15.46
CA SER A 99 -2.19 -5.93 -14.53
C SER A 99 -0.71 -5.76 -14.16
N LYS A 100 0.15 -5.43 -15.13
CA LYS A 100 1.57 -5.16 -14.92
C LYS A 100 1.78 -3.92 -14.04
N MET A 101 0.97 -2.89 -14.24
CA MET A 101 0.94 -1.67 -13.44
C MET A 101 0.54 -1.94 -11.98
N LEU A 102 -0.56 -2.67 -11.77
CA LEU A 102 -1.02 -3.05 -10.43
C LEU A 102 0.02 -3.91 -9.71
N PHE A 103 0.64 -4.87 -10.40
CA PHE A 103 1.72 -5.68 -9.83
C PHE A 103 2.90 -4.81 -9.40
N ASN A 104 3.36 -3.91 -10.27
CA ASN A 104 4.46 -2.99 -9.94
C ASN A 104 4.11 -2.09 -8.74
N GLN A 105 2.86 -1.61 -8.68
CA GLN A 105 2.37 -0.82 -7.57
C GLN A 105 2.39 -1.61 -6.25
N ILE A 106 1.91 -2.86 -6.25
CA ILE A 106 1.94 -3.73 -5.06
C ILE A 106 3.39 -3.99 -4.62
N CYS A 107 4.30 -4.30 -5.56
CA CYS A 107 5.70 -4.53 -5.24
C CYS A 107 6.39 -3.28 -4.64
N LEU A 108 6.20 -2.11 -5.25
CA LEU A 108 6.74 -0.85 -4.73
C LEU A 108 6.16 -0.54 -3.37
N TRP A 109 4.86 -0.73 -3.18
CA TRP A 109 4.19 -0.49 -1.92
C TRP A 109 4.76 -1.36 -0.80
N ILE A 110 4.95 -2.66 -1.05
CA ILE A 110 5.56 -3.61 -0.09
C ILE A 110 6.97 -3.16 0.31
N ILE A 111 7.82 -2.81 -0.67
CA ILE A 111 9.20 -2.41 -0.41
C ILE A 111 9.28 -1.09 0.38
N LEU A 112 8.37 -0.16 0.10
CA LEU A 112 8.43 1.19 0.67
C LEU A 112 7.68 1.32 2.01
N ASN A 113 6.62 0.53 2.25
CA ASN A 113 5.82 0.63 3.47
C ASN A 113 6.13 -0.40 4.54
N ILE A 114 6.48 -1.65 4.19
CA ILE A 114 6.70 -2.72 5.19
C ILE A 114 7.89 -2.47 6.14
N PRO A 115 9.01 -1.83 5.75
CA PRO A 115 10.13 -1.61 6.66
C PRO A 115 9.75 -0.89 7.97
N ASN A 116 8.84 0.08 7.90
CA ASN A 116 8.41 0.87 9.06
C ASN A 116 7.66 0.06 10.13
N PRO A 117 6.54 -0.64 9.85
CA PRO A 117 5.87 -1.47 10.85
C PRO A 117 6.76 -2.61 11.37
N CYS A 118 7.64 -3.17 10.53
CA CYS A 118 8.63 -4.14 10.98
C CYS A 118 9.61 -3.55 12.01
N TYR A 119 10.08 -2.32 11.76
CA TYR A 119 10.93 -1.60 12.71
C TYR A 119 10.18 -1.28 14.02
N LEU A 120 8.92 -0.81 13.94
CA LEU A 120 8.11 -0.52 15.12
C LEU A 120 7.87 -1.77 15.98
N LEU A 121 7.58 -2.92 15.36
CA LEU A 121 7.48 -4.19 16.05
C LEU A 121 8.79 -4.59 16.72
N TYR A 122 9.92 -4.47 16.02
CA TYR A 122 11.24 -4.72 16.58
C TYR A 122 11.55 -3.83 17.79
N GLN A 123 11.27 -2.53 17.68
CA GLN A 123 11.48 -1.56 18.76
C GLN A 123 10.63 -1.90 19.98
N THR A 124 9.38 -2.31 19.76
CA THR A 124 8.45 -2.65 20.84
C THR A 124 8.89 -3.93 21.57
N ILE A 125 9.32 -4.96 20.83
CA ILE A 125 9.78 -6.23 21.41
C ILE A 125 11.07 -6.02 22.22
N THR A 126 11.97 -5.17 21.73
CA THR A 126 13.30 -4.93 22.34
C THR A 126 13.30 -3.75 23.32
N ILE A 127 12.13 -3.32 23.80
CA ILE A 127 12.00 -2.11 24.63
C ILE A 127 12.65 -2.25 26.01
N ASN A 128 12.69 -3.48 26.55
CA ASN A 128 13.28 -3.78 27.86
C ASN A 128 14.75 -4.20 27.76
N ASP A 129 15.30 -4.29 26.55
CA ASP A 129 16.69 -4.67 26.35
C ASP A 129 17.61 -3.47 26.61
N THR A 130 18.70 -3.68 27.35
CA THR A 130 19.79 -2.70 27.42
C THR A 130 20.55 -2.70 26.09
N LYS A 131 20.45 -1.61 25.34
CA LYS A 131 21.05 -1.48 24.00
C LYS A 131 22.41 -0.79 24.07
N SER A 132 23.37 -1.30 23.29
CA SER A 132 24.67 -0.64 23.14
C SER A 132 24.54 0.66 22.33
N PRO A 133 25.46 1.62 22.50
CA PRO A 133 25.44 2.88 21.73
C PRO A 133 25.46 2.66 20.22
N LEU A 134 26.23 1.66 19.75
CA LEU A 134 26.30 1.29 18.33
C LEU A 134 24.93 0.81 17.82
N ARG A 135 24.23 -0.01 18.61
CA ARG A 135 22.90 -0.52 18.24
C ARG A 135 21.87 0.61 18.16
N LEU A 136 21.91 1.57 19.08
CA LEU A 136 21.03 2.75 19.04
C LEU A 136 21.25 3.59 17.78
N THR A 137 22.49 3.79 17.35
CA THR A 137 22.79 4.52 16.11
C THR A 137 22.25 3.81 14.88
N VAL A 138 22.42 2.48 14.80
CA VAL A 138 21.89 1.66 13.70
C VAL A 138 20.35 1.70 13.69
N GLU A 139 19.71 1.59 14.86
CA GLU A 139 18.26 1.67 14.98
C GLU A 139 17.72 3.03 14.54
N SER A 140 18.40 4.12 14.90
CA SER A 140 18.04 5.48 14.44
C SER A 140 18.18 5.62 12.92
N PHE A 141 19.25 5.07 12.33
CA PHE A 141 19.42 5.07 10.88
C PHE A 141 18.31 4.30 10.17
N ILE A 142 17.96 3.10 10.65
CA ILE A 142 16.87 2.27 10.09
C ILE A 142 15.52 2.99 10.20
N SER A 143 15.25 3.63 11.35
CA SER A 143 14.03 4.42 11.56
C SER A 143 13.91 5.55 10.53
N ASN A 144 14.94 6.39 10.43
CA ASN A 144 14.97 7.49 9.46
C ASN A 144 14.84 7.02 8.02
N MET A 145 15.54 5.93 7.67
CA MET A 145 15.43 5.33 6.33
C MET A 145 14.00 4.84 6.06
N SER A 146 13.35 4.21 7.03
CA SER A 146 11.97 3.71 6.90
C SER A 146 10.99 4.85 6.66
N TYR A 147 11.13 5.97 7.36
CA TYR A 147 10.31 7.17 7.10
C TYR A 147 10.57 7.75 5.72
N LEU A 148 11.83 7.79 5.27
CA LEU A 148 12.20 8.29 3.95
C LEU A 148 11.56 7.43 2.84
N LEU A 149 11.54 6.10 3.01
CA LEU A 149 10.89 5.18 2.09
C LEU A 149 9.37 5.42 1.99
N ILE A 150 8.69 5.67 3.12
CA ILE A 150 7.27 6.03 3.12
C ILE A 150 7.03 7.34 2.35
N TYR A 151 7.82 8.39 2.61
CA TYR A 151 7.66 9.65 1.88
C TYR A 151 7.97 9.52 0.37
N LEU A 152 8.91 8.64 0.03
CA LEU A 152 9.23 8.34 -1.35
C LEU A 152 8.07 7.65 -2.07
N GLU A 153 7.31 6.79 -1.39
CA GLU A 153 6.12 6.14 -1.94
C GLU A 153 5.06 7.15 -2.42
N PHE A 154 4.73 8.13 -1.57
CA PHE A 154 3.77 9.18 -1.93
C PHE A 154 4.22 9.95 -3.19
N SER A 155 5.53 10.14 -3.34
CA SER A 155 6.11 10.83 -4.50
C SER A 155 6.10 9.94 -5.76
N LEU A 156 6.43 8.65 -5.61
CA LEU A 156 6.51 7.68 -6.71
C LEU A 156 5.15 7.29 -7.26
N THR A 157 4.09 7.35 -6.44
CA THR A 157 2.72 7.04 -6.85
C THR A 157 2.30 7.83 -8.10
N PHE A 158 2.63 9.12 -8.16
CA PHE A 158 2.39 9.95 -9.34
C PHE A 158 3.10 9.43 -10.60
N PHE A 159 4.38 9.07 -10.47
CA PHE A 159 5.18 8.57 -11.59
C PHE A 159 4.72 7.19 -12.05
N VAL A 160 4.35 6.30 -11.12
CA VAL A 160 3.79 4.97 -11.44
C VAL A 160 2.49 5.12 -12.22
N TYR A 161 1.60 6.02 -11.81
CA TYR A 161 0.35 6.28 -12.53
C TYR A 161 0.57 6.91 -13.91
N THR A 162 1.46 7.90 -14.01
CA THR A 162 1.73 8.63 -15.25
C THR A 162 2.49 7.78 -16.28
N LEU A 163 3.52 7.05 -15.85
CA LEU A 163 4.36 6.25 -16.75
C LEU A 163 3.71 4.95 -17.21
N SER A 164 2.79 4.38 -16.43
CA SER A 164 2.19 3.08 -16.74
C SER A 164 0.99 3.17 -17.68
N SER A 165 0.34 4.33 -17.77
CA SER A 165 -0.83 4.53 -18.62
C SER A 165 -0.43 5.13 -19.97
N SER A 166 -0.67 4.41 -21.06
CA SER A 166 -0.53 4.96 -22.42
C SER A 166 -1.58 6.01 -22.79
N LEU A 167 -2.46 6.37 -21.85
CA LEU A 167 -3.49 7.41 -22.00
C LEU A 167 -2.98 8.78 -21.51
N PHE A 168 -1.91 8.80 -20.69
CA PHE A 168 -1.27 10.01 -20.15
C PHE A 168 0.09 10.31 -20.80
N ARG A 169 0.55 9.46 -21.71
CA ARG A 169 1.75 9.64 -22.52
C ARG A 169 1.37 9.64 -23.99
#